data_AF-A0AAN3Q4S3-F1
#
_entry.id   AF-A0AAN3Q4S3-F1
#
_cell.length_a   1.000
_cell.length_b   1.000
_cell.length_c   1.000
_cell.angle_alpha   90.00
_cell.angle_beta   90.00
_cell.angle_gamma   90.00
#
_symmetry.space_group_name_H-M   'P 1'
#
loop_
_entity.id
_entity.type
_entity.pdbx_description
1 polymer ?
#
loop_
_entity_poly.entity_id
_entity_poly.type
_entity_poly.pdbx_seq_one_letter_code
_entity_poly.pdbx_strand_id
1 'polypeptide(L)'
;RDHVIYINTNSLDEAVWVKQALEKNQPGKPVRVINPDDESIRIFSWLADNFPDLQYFKLQLLDASNPRLTVSKQRNAITQQLIDNLIKGLLQTMPYASNISIAVLDDNVLESQAIETLSAIGLSYEKYKTANNVYFNIIGTLSDSELNKINNYVDEYYKQWGKQYVRFNVNLKNQDTNNSSFSYGDNRFEKSQGSKWTFQE
;
A
#
# COMPACT_ATOMS: atom_id res chain seq x y z
N ARG A 1 -3.58 -30.13 -0.70
CA ARG A 1 -3.19 -31.07 0.40
C ARG A 1 -4.39 -31.50 1.26
N ASP A 2 -5.55 -30.89 1.06
CA ASP A 2 -6.76 -30.95 1.86
C ASP A 2 -7.97 -31.49 1.06
N HIS A 3 -7.71 -32.10 -0.11
CA HIS A 3 -8.73 -32.64 -1.01
C HIS A 3 -9.73 -31.61 -1.57
N VAL A 4 -9.40 -30.31 -1.49
CA VAL A 4 -10.15 -29.20 -2.12
C VAL A 4 -9.47 -28.79 -3.42
N ILE A 5 -10.25 -28.51 -4.46
CA ILE A 5 -9.75 -27.94 -5.72
C ILE A 5 -9.72 -26.42 -5.56
N TYR A 6 -8.58 -25.82 -5.81
CA TYR A 6 -8.40 -24.38 -5.76
C TYR A 6 -8.32 -23.79 -7.16
N ILE A 7 -9.17 -22.80 -7.45
CA ILE A 7 -9.14 -22.06 -8.72
C ILE A 7 -8.56 -20.68 -8.42
N ASN A 8 -7.36 -20.42 -8.94
CA ASN A 8 -6.73 -19.11 -8.85
C ASN A 8 -7.31 -18.20 -9.95
N THR A 9 -7.75 -17.01 -9.59
CA THR A 9 -8.30 -16.01 -10.51
C THR A 9 -7.46 -14.74 -10.45
N ASN A 10 -7.28 -14.06 -11.58
CA ASN A 10 -6.43 -12.87 -11.66
C ASN A 10 -7.16 -11.57 -11.33
N SER A 11 -8.49 -11.58 -11.33
CA SER A 11 -9.33 -10.42 -11.01
C SER A 11 -10.58 -10.78 -10.22
N LEU A 12 -11.20 -9.77 -9.61
CA LEU A 12 -12.46 -9.91 -8.90
C LEU A 12 -13.61 -10.33 -9.84
N ASP A 13 -13.65 -9.80 -11.06
CA ASP A 13 -14.69 -10.11 -12.04
C ASP A 13 -14.63 -11.58 -12.46
N GLU A 14 -13.41 -12.10 -12.69
CA GLU A 14 -13.18 -13.52 -12.97
C GLU A 14 -13.59 -14.38 -11.76
N ALA A 15 -13.24 -13.95 -10.54
CA ALA A 15 -13.63 -14.63 -9.32
C ALA A 15 -15.15 -14.74 -9.16
N VAL A 16 -15.90 -13.67 -9.45
CA VAL A 16 -17.37 -13.67 -9.39
C VAL A 16 -17.96 -14.60 -10.45
N TRP A 17 -17.44 -14.54 -11.68
CA TRP A 17 -17.90 -15.41 -12.77
C TRP A 17 -17.67 -16.89 -12.45
N VAL A 18 -16.49 -17.26 -11.94
CA VAL A 18 -16.19 -18.64 -11.54
C VAL A 18 -17.08 -19.09 -10.37
N LYS A 19 -17.30 -18.23 -9.36
CA LYS A 19 -18.22 -18.54 -8.25
C LYS A 19 -19.62 -18.86 -8.75
N GLN A 20 -20.17 -18.04 -9.66
CA GLN A 20 -21.48 -18.29 -10.28
C GLN A 20 -21.52 -19.59 -11.09
N ALA A 21 -20.44 -19.91 -11.82
CA ALA A 21 -20.35 -21.16 -12.58
C ALA A 21 -20.32 -22.40 -11.66
N LEU A 22 -19.67 -22.31 -10.49
CA LEU A 22 -19.61 -23.38 -9.50
C LEU A 22 -20.96 -23.59 -8.80
N GLU A 23 -21.69 -22.52 -8.48
CA GLU A 23 -23.03 -22.59 -7.90
C GLU A 23 -24.02 -23.29 -8.84
N LYS A 24 -23.92 -23.03 -10.15
CA LYS A 24 -24.79 -23.64 -11.16
C LYS A 24 -24.48 -25.12 -11.43
N ASN A 25 -23.20 -25.49 -11.47
CA ASN A 25 -22.78 -26.84 -11.86
C ASN A 25 -22.61 -27.81 -10.68
N GLN A 26 -22.53 -27.31 -9.44
CA GLN A 26 -22.39 -28.10 -8.20
C GLN A 26 -21.41 -29.28 -8.35
N PRO A 27 -20.10 -29.01 -8.47
CA PRO A 27 -19.12 -30.08 -8.64
C PRO A 27 -19.15 -31.07 -7.46
N GLY A 28 -18.98 -32.36 -7.75
CA GLY A 28 -18.95 -33.42 -6.74
C GLY A 28 -17.73 -33.40 -5.79
N LYS A 29 -16.84 -32.41 -5.92
CA LYS A 29 -15.70 -32.17 -5.03
C LYS A 29 -15.75 -30.72 -4.54
N PRO A 30 -15.31 -30.43 -3.31
CA PRO A 30 -15.25 -29.05 -2.82
C PRO A 30 -14.28 -28.23 -3.68
N VAL A 31 -14.77 -27.11 -4.22
CA VAL A 31 -13.98 -26.16 -5.01
C VAL A 31 -13.99 -24.82 -4.31
N ARG A 32 -12.82 -24.19 -4.20
CA ARG A 32 -12.66 -22.84 -3.63
C ARG A 32 -11.96 -21.92 -4.63
N VAL A 33 -12.55 -20.77 -4.86
CA VAL A 33 -11.96 -19.70 -5.68
C VAL A 33 -11.05 -18.85 -4.81
N ILE A 34 -9.83 -18.62 -5.27
CA ILE A 34 -8.83 -17.74 -4.62
C ILE A 34 -8.62 -16.53 -5.52
N ASN A 35 -8.76 -15.34 -4.93
CA ASN A 35 -8.37 -14.07 -5.53
C ASN A 35 -7.15 -13.51 -4.77
N PRO A 36 -6.09 -13.04 -5.45
CA PRO A 36 -4.93 -12.41 -4.85
C PRO A 36 -5.23 -11.36 -3.77
N ASP A 37 -6.25 -10.52 -3.94
CA ASP A 37 -6.57 -9.44 -3.00
C ASP A 37 -7.20 -9.97 -1.72
N ASP A 38 -8.26 -10.77 -1.83
CA ASP A 38 -8.93 -11.42 -0.69
C ASP A 38 -7.96 -12.34 0.06
N GLU A 39 -7.13 -13.06 -0.68
CA GLU A 39 -6.14 -13.97 -0.11
C GLU A 39 -5.02 -13.21 0.59
N SER A 40 -4.55 -12.09 0.03
CA SER A 40 -3.60 -11.22 0.72
C SER A 40 -4.18 -10.70 2.03
N ILE A 41 -5.45 -10.28 2.06
CA ILE A 41 -6.12 -9.84 3.30
C ILE A 41 -6.14 -10.98 4.33
N ARG A 42 -6.56 -12.18 3.92
CA ARG A 42 -6.62 -13.35 4.79
C ARG A 42 -5.26 -13.69 5.41
N ILE A 43 -4.22 -13.71 4.58
CA ILE A 43 -2.85 -14.02 5.04
C ILE A 43 -2.28 -12.90 5.91
N PHE A 44 -2.55 -11.63 5.59
CA PHE A 44 -2.14 -10.51 6.43
C PHE A 44 -2.81 -10.53 7.81
N SER A 45 -4.09 -10.88 7.90
CA SER A 45 -4.74 -11.08 9.21
C SER A 45 -4.07 -12.19 10.00
N TRP A 46 -3.81 -13.34 9.36
CA TRP A 46 -3.11 -14.44 10.03
C TRP A 46 -1.69 -14.06 10.46
N LEU A 47 -0.97 -13.28 9.66
CA LEU A 47 0.36 -12.77 10.02
C LEU A 47 0.28 -11.81 11.22
N ALA A 48 -0.72 -10.93 11.27
CA ALA A 48 -0.91 -10.04 12.41
C ALA A 48 -1.18 -10.82 13.71
N ASP A 49 -1.94 -11.92 13.64
CA ASP A 49 -2.26 -12.75 14.80
C ASP A 49 -1.08 -13.62 15.28
N ASN A 50 -0.30 -14.16 14.36
CA ASN A 50 0.76 -15.14 14.68
C ASN A 50 2.16 -14.50 14.78
N PHE A 51 2.37 -13.38 14.10
CA PHE A 51 3.63 -12.65 14.00
C PHE A 51 3.39 -11.12 14.09
N PRO A 52 2.88 -10.61 15.24
CA PRO A 52 2.46 -9.21 15.38
C PRO A 52 3.59 -8.20 15.15
N ASP A 53 4.84 -8.57 15.45
CA ASP A 53 6.00 -7.71 15.28
C ASP A 53 6.57 -7.73 13.85
N LEU A 54 6.09 -8.63 12.98
CA LEU A 54 6.62 -8.80 11.64
C LEU A 54 6.21 -7.64 10.74
N GLN A 55 7.20 -6.92 10.23
CA GLN A 55 7.01 -5.87 9.23
C GLN A 55 7.16 -6.43 7.82
N TYR A 56 6.09 -6.37 7.03
CA TYR A 56 6.05 -6.87 5.67
C TYR A 56 5.54 -5.82 4.67
N PHE A 57 5.85 -6.03 3.40
CA PHE A 57 5.44 -5.13 2.31
C PHE A 57 4.28 -5.71 1.52
N LYS A 58 4.52 -6.87 0.91
CA LYS A 58 3.58 -7.49 -0.03
C LYS A 58 3.68 -9.00 -0.03
N LEU A 59 2.55 -9.64 -0.25
CA LEU A 59 2.44 -11.03 -0.67
C LEU A 59 2.16 -11.07 -2.18
N GLN A 60 3.03 -11.72 -2.94
CA GLN A 60 2.86 -11.94 -4.37
C GLN A 60 2.25 -13.33 -4.59
N LEU A 61 1.11 -13.37 -5.28
CA LEU A 61 0.30 -14.57 -5.54
C LEU A 61 0.11 -14.85 -7.04
N LEU A 62 0.99 -14.31 -7.90
CA LEU A 62 0.98 -14.56 -9.35
C LEU A 62 0.99 -16.06 -9.65
N ASP A 63 1.83 -16.81 -8.96
CA ASP A 63 1.76 -18.26 -8.88
C ASP A 63 1.30 -18.65 -7.47
N ALA A 64 0.02 -19.02 -7.34
CA ALA A 64 -0.56 -19.45 -6.07
C ALA A 64 0.14 -20.69 -5.47
N SER A 65 0.84 -21.47 -6.29
CA SER A 65 1.62 -22.63 -5.82
C SER A 65 2.96 -22.22 -5.20
N ASN A 66 3.48 -21.05 -5.56
CA ASN A 66 4.78 -20.54 -5.13
C ASN A 66 4.68 -19.07 -4.67
N PRO A 67 3.88 -18.75 -3.63
CA PRO A 67 3.77 -17.39 -3.12
C PRO A 67 5.12 -16.84 -2.64
N ARG A 68 5.26 -15.53 -2.77
CA ARG A 68 6.43 -14.79 -2.31
C ARG A 68 6.02 -13.69 -1.33
N LEU A 69 6.49 -13.80 -0.09
CA LEU A 69 6.28 -12.77 0.93
C LEU A 69 7.53 -11.89 1.01
N THR A 70 7.37 -10.58 0.79
CA THR A 70 8.46 -9.61 0.94
C THR A 70 8.38 -8.95 2.31
N VAL A 71 9.46 -9.07 3.09
CA VAL A 71 9.60 -8.53 4.44
C VAL A 71 10.66 -7.43 4.53
N SER A 72 10.52 -6.55 5.51
CA SER A 72 11.50 -5.50 5.79
C SER A 72 12.80 -6.09 6.32
N LYS A 73 13.93 -5.63 5.76
CA LYS A 73 15.27 -5.92 6.29
C LYS A 73 15.57 -5.15 7.57
N GLN A 74 15.12 -3.90 7.63
CA GLN A 74 15.55 -2.95 8.65
C GLN A 74 14.70 -3.01 9.91
N ARG A 75 13.41 -3.31 9.75
CA ARG A 75 12.45 -3.34 10.86
C ARG A 75 12.26 -4.72 11.48
N ASN A 76 12.88 -5.76 10.92
CA ASN A 76 12.80 -7.12 11.44
C ASN A 76 14.17 -7.66 11.81
N ALA A 77 14.24 -8.41 12.91
CA ALA A 77 15.37 -9.27 13.20
C ALA A 77 15.28 -10.56 12.37
N ILE A 78 15.74 -10.51 11.11
CA ILE A 78 15.70 -11.65 10.19
C ILE A 78 16.69 -12.73 10.65
N THR A 79 16.17 -13.81 11.22
CA THR A 79 16.92 -15.02 11.58
C THR A 79 16.43 -16.20 10.75
N GLN A 80 17.27 -17.23 10.57
CA GLN A 80 16.87 -18.44 9.86
C GLN A 80 15.65 -19.10 10.53
N GLN A 81 15.63 -19.13 11.87
CA GLN A 81 14.51 -19.67 12.64
C GLN A 81 13.20 -18.91 12.39
N LEU A 82 13.24 -17.58 12.27
CA LEU A 82 12.07 -16.78 11.91
C LEU A 82 11.57 -17.16 10.51
N ILE A 83 12.47 -17.27 9.53
CA ILE A 83 12.12 -17.65 8.15
C ILE A 83 11.49 -19.04 8.12
N ASP A 84 12.08 -20.02 8.80
CA ASP A 84 11.58 -21.39 8.82
C ASP A 84 10.19 -21.47 9.49
N ASN A 85 9.98 -20.73 10.57
CA ASN A 85 8.68 -20.63 11.24
C ASN A 85 7.63 -19.95 10.35
N LEU A 86 7.99 -18.89 9.63
CA LEU A 86 7.10 -18.22 8.68
C LEU A 86 6.69 -19.16 7.54
N ILE A 87 7.66 -19.82 6.92
CA ILE A 87 7.40 -20.78 5.83
C ILE A 87 6.49 -21.91 6.33
N LYS A 88 6.79 -22.47 7.51
CA LYS A 88 5.99 -23.55 8.10
C LYS A 88 4.55 -23.11 8.35
N GLY A 89 4.34 -21.97 9.00
CA GLY A 89 2.99 -21.49 9.31
C GLY A 89 2.21 -21.07 8.06
N LEU A 90 2.87 -20.40 7.10
CA LEU A 90 2.24 -20.04 5.83
C LEU A 90 1.86 -21.26 4.99
N LEU A 91 2.68 -22.32 4.97
CA LEU A 91 2.36 -23.59 4.28
C LEU A 91 1.18 -24.33 4.92
N GLN A 92 0.97 -24.17 6.22
CA GLN A 92 -0.22 -24.70 6.91
C GLN A 92 -1.48 -23.88 6.56
N THR A 93 -1.34 -22.56 6.49
CA THR A 93 -2.43 -21.64 6.18
C THR A 93 -2.82 -21.65 4.70
N MET A 94 -1.89 -22.00 3.80
CA MET A 94 -2.09 -22.09 2.34
C MET A 94 -1.89 -23.54 1.86
N PRO A 95 -2.90 -24.42 1.98
CA PRO A 95 -2.78 -25.85 1.65
C PRO A 95 -2.62 -26.15 0.14
N TYR A 96 -2.82 -25.13 -0.70
CA TYR A 96 -2.58 -25.15 -2.15
C TYR A 96 -1.14 -24.75 -2.52
N ALA A 97 -0.42 -24.06 -1.62
CA ALA A 97 0.96 -23.67 -1.87
C ALA A 97 1.87 -24.90 -1.75
N SER A 98 2.71 -25.12 -2.76
CA SER A 98 3.72 -26.16 -2.78
C SER A 98 4.98 -25.69 -2.05
N ASN A 99 5.40 -24.46 -2.30
CA ASN A 99 6.57 -23.82 -1.71
C ASN A 99 6.26 -22.35 -1.39
N ILE A 100 7.03 -21.75 -0.48
CA ILE A 100 6.89 -20.33 -0.12
C ILE A 100 8.28 -19.72 -0.07
N SER A 101 8.44 -18.59 -0.77
CA SER A 101 9.69 -17.83 -0.76
C SER A 101 9.55 -16.59 0.10
N ILE A 102 10.56 -16.33 0.94
CA ILE A 102 10.66 -15.11 1.74
C ILE A 102 11.72 -14.21 1.10
N ALA A 103 11.31 -13.03 0.65
CA ALA A 103 12.21 -12.02 0.12
C ALA A 103 12.46 -10.96 1.19
N VAL A 104 13.72 -10.58 1.38
CA VAL A 104 14.11 -9.52 2.30
C VAL A 104 14.44 -8.29 1.46
N LEU A 105 13.80 -7.17 1.76
CA LEU A 105 13.96 -5.92 1.03
C LEU A 105 14.30 -4.77 1.97
N ASP A 106 15.20 -3.91 1.50
CA ASP A 106 15.58 -2.70 2.22
C ASP A 106 14.51 -1.62 2.01
N ASP A 107 14.02 -1.08 3.12
CA ASP A 107 12.99 -0.04 3.17
C ASP A 107 13.37 1.20 2.35
N ASN A 108 14.65 1.56 2.32
CA ASN A 108 15.14 2.72 1.57
C ASN A 108 14.91 2.57 0.07
N VAL A 109 14.86 1.34 -0.46
CA VAL A 109 14.59 1.13 -1.89
C VAL A 109 13.20 1.61 -2.25
N LEU A 110 12.21 1.34 -1.38
CA LEU A 110 10.82 1.77 -1.56
C LEU A 110 10.70 3.29 -1.40
N GLU A 111 11.36 3.85 -0.37
CA GLU A 111 11.35 5.29 -0.15
C GLU A 111 12.01 6.07 -1.29
N SER A 112 13.17 5.61 -1.78
CA SER A 112 13.88 6.25 -2.88
C SER A 112 13.10 6.18 -4.18
N GLN A 113 12.50 5.03 -4.50
CA GLN A 113 11.66 4.90 -5.70
C GLN A 113 10.46 5.87 -5.65
N ALA A 114 9.85 6.06 -4.48
CA ALA A 114 8.80 7.05 -4.26
C ALA A 114 9.29 8.48 -4.49
N ILE A 115 10.40 8.86 -3.87
CA ILE A 115 10.99 10.18 -3.99
C ILE A 115 11.37 10.50 -5.45
N GLU A 116 12.10 9.61 -6.10
CA GLU A 116 12.57 9.78 -7.48
C GLU A 116 11.39 9.98 -8.44
N THR A 117 10.32 9.19 -8.28
CA THR A 117 9.16 9.30 -9.17
C THR A 117 8.35 10.57 -8.91
N LEU A 118 8.11 10.93 -7.65
CA LEU A 118 7.42 12.18 -7.31
C LEU A 118 8.19 13.41 -7.83
N SER A 119 9.51 13.41 -7.68
CA SER A 119 10.39 14.45 -8.21
C SER A 119 10.38 14.49 -9.74
N ALA A 120 10.36 13.33 -10.42
CA ALA A 120 10.29 13.26 -11.88
C ALA A 120 8.97 13.77 -12.45
N ILE A 121 7.85 13.62 -11.72
CA ILE A 121 6.55 14.21 -12.10
C ILE A 121 6.56 15.72 -11.85
N GLY A 122 7.40 16.22 -10.93
CA GLY A 122 7.47 17.63 -10.54
C GLY A 122 6.57 17.98 -9.35
N LEU A 123 6.14 16.98 -8.57
CA LEU A 123 5.20 17.17 -7.47
C LEU A 123 5.89 17.66 -6.20
N SER A 124 5.29 18.65 -5.55
CA SER A 124 5.65 19.04 -4.20
C SER A 124 4.99 18.10 -3.19
N TYR A 125 5.75 17.65 -2.20
CA TYR A 125 5.27 16.75 -1.16
C TYR A 125 5.89 17.04 0.21
N GLU A 126 5.14 16.71 1.26
CA GLU A 126 5.66 16.60 2.61
C GLU A 126 5.83 15.12 2.96
N LYS A 127 7.02 14.76 3.44
CA LYS A 127 7.33 13.40 3.88
C LYS A 127 7.20 13.31 5.39
N TYR A 128 6.40 12.36 5.86
CA TYR A 128 6.25 12.04 7.27
C TYR A 128 6.59 10.57 7.52
N LYS A 129 7.55 10.30 8.42
CA LYS A 129 8.00 8.95 8.77
C LYS A 129 7.58 8.61 10.19
N THR A 130 7.01 7.43 10.34
CA THR A 130 6.70 6.79 11.63
C THR A 130 7.62 5.57 11.83
N ALA A 131 7.50 4.88 12.96
CA ALA A 131 8.25 3.64 13.20
C ALA A 131 8.00 2.57 12.12
N ASN A 132 6.76 2.46 11.64
CA ASN A 132 6.34 1.36 10.77
C ASN A 132 5.92 1.79 9.35
N ASN A 133 5.70 3.08 9.10
CA ASN A 133 5.16 3.57 7.82
C ASN A 133 5.78 4.91 7.42
N VAL A 134 5.77 5.17 6.11
CA VAL A 134 6.15 6.46 5.51
C VAL A 134 4.96 7.00 4.72
N TYR A 135 4.67 8.27 4.91
CA TYR A 135 3.60 9.00 4.24
C TYR A 135 4.19 10.08 3.36
N PHE A 136 3.71 10.15 2.13
CA PHE A 136 3.97 11.23 1.19
C PHE A 136 2.67 12.01 0.98
N ASN A 137 2.59 13.19 1.59
CA ASN A 137 1.47 14.11 1.43
C ASN A 137 1.77 15.02 0.24
N ILE A 138 1.11 14.78 -0.88
CA ILE A 138 1.25 15.59 -2.09
C ILE A 138 0.44 16.88 -1.89
N ILE A 139 1.11 18.02 -2.07
CA ILE A 139 0.58 19.35 -1.78
C ILE A 139 0.61 20.24 -3.03
N GLY A 140 -0.26 21.24 -3.05
CA GLY A 140 -0.36 22.22 -4.12
C GLY A 140 -1.57 22.00 -5.02
N THR A 141 -1.64 22.81 -6.08
CA THR A 141 -2.63 22.66 -7.15
C THR A 141 -2.07 21.72 -8.20
N LEU A 142 -2.75 20.58 -8.40
CA LEU A 142 -2.39 19.60 -9.42
C LEU A 142 -3.21 19.87 -10.68
N SER A 143 -2.56 19.94 -11.83
CA SER A 143 -3.24 19.87 -13.12
C SER A 143 -3.83 18.48 -13.35
N ASP A 144 -4.80 18.37 -14.27
CA ASP A 144 -5.38 17.07 -14.65
C ASP A 144 -4.33 16.07 -15.14
N SER A 145 -3.28 16.56 -15.82
CA SER A 145 -2.17 15.72 -16.28
C SER A 145 -1.35 15.18 -15.13
N GLU A 146 -1.03 16.02 -14.14
CA GLU A 146 -0.30 15.61 -12.93
C GLU A 146 -1.14 14.65 -12.08
N LEU A 147 -2.43 14.90 -11.95
CA LEU A 147 -3.39 14.04 -11.25
C LEU A 147 -3.46 12.65 -11.89
N ASN A 148 -3.52 12.58 -13.22
CA ASN A 148 -3.51 11.29 -13.92
C ASN A 148 -2.16 10.56 -13.75
N LYS A 149 -1.03 11.27 -13.85
CA LYS A 149 0.30 10.68 -13.64
C LYS A 149 0.45 10.11 -12.23
N ILE A 150 0.03 10.86 -11.21
CA ILE A 150 0.15 10.40 -9.82
C ILE A 150 -0.78 9.23 -9.53
N ASN A 151 -2.02 9.24 -10.04
CA ASN A 151 -2.93 8.10 -9.86
C ASN A 151 -2.36 6.82 -10.48
N ASN A 152 -1.90 6.89 -11.73
CA ASN A 152 -1.27 5.74 -12.39
C ASN A 152 -0.03 5.26 -11.63
N TYR A 153 0.79 6.19 -11.14
CA TYR A 153 1.96 5.83 -10.34
C TYR A 153 1.59 5.14 -9.03
N VAL A 154 0.64 5.69 -8.28
CA VAL A 154 0.20 5.13 -6.99
C VAL A 154 -0.39 3.73 -7.19
N ASP A 155 -1.19 3.54 -8.23
CA ASP A 155 -1.76 2.24 -8.56
C ASP A 155 -0.68 1.21 -8.89
N GLU A 156 0.27 1.55 -9.77
CA GLU A 156 1.40 0.66 -10.11
C GLU A 156 2.30 0.39 -8.90
N TYR A 157 2.55 1.41 -8.08
CA TYR A 157 3.34 1.26 -6.85
C TYR A 157 2.67 0.29 -5.87
N TYR A 158 1.36 0.40 -5.64
CA TYR A 158 0.63 -0.52 -4.76
C TYR A 158 0.49 -1.93 -5.38
N LYS A 159 0.40 -2.03 -6.71
CA LYS A 159 0.50 -3.32 -7.42
C LYS A 159 1.89 -3.94 -7.31
N GLN A 160 2.95 -3.16 -7.14
CA GLN A 160 4.30 -3.72 -6.98
C GLN A 160 4.63 -4.03 -5.52
N TRP A 161 4.32 -3.12 -4.60
CA TRP A 161 4.84 -3.11 -3.23
C TRP A 161 3.77 -3.17 -2.13
N GLY A 162 2.51 -3.00 -2.49
CA GLY A 162 1.41 -2.91 -1.53
C GLY A 162 1.40 -1.60 -0.76
N LYS A 163 0.44 -1.48 0.17
CA LYS A 163 0.15 -0.26 0.96
C LYS A 163 0.64 -0.32 2.42
N GLN A 164 1.44 -1.33 2.75
CA GLN A 164 1.82 -1.65 4.12
C GLN A 164 2.95 -0.79 4.68
N TYR A 165 3.71 -0.10 3.82
CA TYR A 165 4.85 0.71 4.27
C TYR A 165 4.77 2.15 3.77
N VAL A 166 4.80 2.34 2.44
CA VAL A 166 4.66 3.67 1.82
C VAL A 166 3.20 3.94 1.52
N ARG A 167 2.73 5.14 1.88
CA ARG A 167 1.37 5.62 1.60
C ARG A 167 1.42 7.01 0.97
N PHE A 168 0.63 7.19 -0.07
CA PHE A 168 0.46 8.47 -0.75
C PHE A 168 -0.87 9.09 -0.37
N ASN A 169 -0.84 10.34 0.06
CA ASN A 169 -2.02 11.15 0.34
C ASN A 169 -2.06 12.31 -0.66
N VAL A 170 -3.05 12.31 -1.55
CA VAL A 170 -3.23 13.37 -2.55
C VAL A 170 -4.23 14.39 -2.00
N ASN A 171 -3.75 15.55 -1.56
CA ASN A 171 -4.60 16.63 -1.04
C ASN A 171 -4.78 17.70 -2.11
N LEU A 172 -5.90 17.67 -2.83
CA LEU A 172 -6.30 18.73 -3.74
C LEU A 172 -6.79 19.92 -2.92
N LYS A 173 -5.93 20.91 -2.67
CA LYS A 173 -6.42 22.23 -2.22
C LYS A 173 -7.10 22.88 -3.42
N ASN A 174 -8.43 22.93 -3.42
CA ASN A 174 -9.16 23.83 -4.30
C ASN A 174 -8.70 25.26 -4.00
N GLN A 175 -8.04 25.89 -4.97
CA GLN A 175 -7.86 27.33 -4.96
C GLN A 175 -9.21 27.99 -5.25
N ASP A 176 -9.95 28.25 -4.17
CA ASP A 176 -10.95 29.31 -4.11
C ASP A 176 -10.77 30.03 -2.77
N THR A 177 -9.68 30.79 -2.64
CA THR A 177 -9.59 31.87 -1.65
C THR A 177 -9.75 33.20 -2.35
N ASN A 178 -10.90 33.38 -3.01
CA ASN A 178 -11.45 34.71 -3.08
C ASN A 178 -11.87 35.10 -1.66
N ASN A 179 -11.16 36.08 -1.10
CA ASN A 179 -11.63 36.93 -0.01
C ASN A 179 -11.54 36.41 1.44
N SER A 180 -10.39 35.90 1.91
CA SER A 180 -10.00 35.93 3.35
C SER A 180 -8.55 35.49 3.58
N SER A 181 -7.79 36.34 4.26
CA SER A 181 -6.37 36.22 4.65
C SER A 181 -6.08 35.10 5.64
N PHE A 182 -4.87 34.52 5.59
CA PHE A 182 -4.20 33.97 6.79
C PHE A 182 -2.68 34.22 6.75
N SER A 183 -2.16 34.74 7.87
CA SER A 183 -0.76 35.08 8.14
C SER A 183 -0.05 34.02 8.98
N TYR A 184 1.27 33.86 8.82
CA TYR A 184 2.14 33.16 9.78
C TYR A 184 3.52 33.85 9.90
N GLY A 185 3.94 34.19 11.12
CA GLY A 185 5.36 34.36 11.53
C GLY A 185 5.96 35.77 11.60
N ASP A 186 6.69 36.05 12.68
CA ASP A 186 7.19 37.34 13.21
C ASP A 186 8.08 38.22 12.30
N ASN A 187 7.48 39.30 11.75
CA ASN A 187 7.99 40.68 11.63
C ASN A 187 7.31 41.36 10.44
N ARG A 188 6.32 42.23 10.73
CA ARG A 188 5.48 42.88 9.72
C ARG A 188 5.92 44.32 9.42
N PHE A 189 5.93 44.66 8.14
CA PHE A 189 5.42 45.95 7.67
C PHE A 189 4.24 45.65 6.73
N GLU A 190 3.04 46.10 7.11
CA GLU A 190 1.88 46.14 6.21
C GLU A 190 1.78 47.55 5.61
N LYS A 191 1.32 47.66 4.36
CA LYS A 191 0.86 48.94 3.80
C LYS A 191 -0.60 48.77 3.40
N SER A 192 -1.50 49.22 4.27
CA SER A 192 -2.91 49.36 3.93
C SER A 192 -3.08 50.56 2.99
N GLN A 193 -3.63 50.31 1.81
CA GLN A 193 -4.26 51.36 1.01
C GLN A 193 -5.62 51.65 1.68
N GLY A 194 -5.65 52.64 2.58
CA GLY A 194 -6.91 53.15 3.16
C GLY A 194 -6.88 53.43 4.67
N SER A 195 -6.05 54.37 5.11
CA SER A 195 -6.22 55.29 6.24
C SER A 195 -6.96 54.82 7.51
N LYS A 196 -6.33 53.96 8.33
CA LYS A 196 -6.27 54.07 9.82
C LYS A 196 -5.48 52.91 10.40
N TRP A 197 -4.46 53.23 11.20
CA TRP A 197 -3.73 52.28 12.03
C TRP A 197 -4.31 52.31 13.43
N THR A 198 -4.67 51.17 13.99
CA THR A 198 -4.93 51.01 15.43
C THR A 198 -4.08 49.86 15.96
N PHE A 199 -3.24 50.19 16.94
CA PHE A 199 -2.38 49.29 17.69
C PHE A 199 -3.08 48.91 19.00
N GLN A 200 -3.00 47.66 19.42
CA GLN A 200 -3.24 47.26 20.82
C GLN A 200 -2.05 46.39 21.26
N GLU A 201 -1.51 46.71 22.44
CA GLU A 201 -0.45 45.98 23.14
C GLU A 201 -0.85 44.54 23.49
#